data_AF-A0A955V0P9-F1
#
_entry.id   AF-A0A955V0P9-F1
#
_cell.length_a   1.000
_cell.length_b   1.000
_cell.length_c   1.000
_cell.angle_alpha   90.00
_cell.angle_beta   90.00
_cell.angle_gamma   90.00
#
_symmetry.space_group_name_H-M   'P 1'
#
loop_
_entity.id
_entity.type
_entity.pdbx_description
1 polymer ?
#
loop_
_entity_poly.entity_id
_entity_poly.type
_entity_poly.pdbx_seq_one_letter_code
_entity_poly.pdbx_strand_id
1 'polypeptide(L)'
;IGIGGPNRFLSAAARGEAEPTATERANAAAQRALRAPAEARDAELGLGADGPVLRALADAPTREATSVDGAAVFIAIAGADGKVTSLSFVSGTGNETAWRATAKRALGELEGKRLRMPVGARGVSLELAVSSAWKLPSGNDPGLAVDAFGGIPLKKGEGKKSPRISLLDPLPRIVNVPLTPDGKTTIPVPVLQLRVFETTADPTDVGAKPRRVVHARLVRTHVL
;
A
#
# COMPACT_ATOMS: atom_id res chain seq x y z
N ILE A 1 -40.24 -22.69 -35.26
CA ILE A 1 -39.19 -23.13 -34.31
C ILE A 1 -37.94 -23.38 -35.13
N GLY A 2 -37.04 -22.42 -35.22
CA GLY A 2 -35.79 -22.53 -35.99
C GLY A 2 -34.65 -21.95 -35.16
N ILE A 3 -33.81 -22.83 -34.62
CA ILE A 3 -32.66 -22.43 -33.79
C ILE A 3 -31.45 -22.32 -34.74
N GLY A 4 -31.30 -21.16 -35.38
CA GLY A 4 -30.17 -20.82 -36.25
C GLY A 4 -28.95 -20.28 -35.49
N GLY A 5 -28.72 -20.74 -34.25
CA GLY A 5 -27.61 -20.29 -33.41
C GLY A 5 -26.41 -21.22 -33.50
N PRO A 6 -25.16 -20.72 -33.48
CA PRO A 6 -23.97 -21.57 -33.52
C PRO A 6 -23.93 -22.51 -32.30
N ASN A 7 -23.89 -23.81 -32.58
CA ASN A 7 -24.05 -24.87 -31.61
C ASN A 7 -22.76 -25.06 -30.80
N ARG A 8 -22.78 -24.62 -29.53
CA ARG A 8 -21.59 -24.52 -28.65
C ARG A 8 -21.03 -25.88 -28.18
N PHE A 9 -21.76 -26.96 -28.46
CA PHE A 9 -21.39 -28.32 -28.09
C PHE A 9 -20.54 -29.04 -29.15
N LEU A 10 -20.33 -28.44 -30.33
CA LEU A 10 -19.44 -28.97 -31.35
C LEU A 10 -17.99 -28.57 -31.05
N SER A 11 -17.11 -29.58 -30.94
CA SER A 11 -15.66 -29.41 -30.80
C SER A 11 -15.09 -28.59 -31.95
N ALA A 12 -13.92 -27.95 -31.75
CA ALA A 12 -13.27 -27.16 -32.80
C ALA A 12 -13.04 -27.97 -34.09
N ALA A 13 -12.75 -29.27 -33.95
CA ALA A 13 -12.66 -30.23 -35.05
C ALA A 13 -13.96 -30.37 -35.86
N ALA A 14 -15.13 -30.28 -35.22
CA ALA A 14 -16.43 -30.32 -35.88
C ALA A 14 -16.83 -28.97 -36.51
N ARG A 15 -16.11 -27.88 -36.21
CA ARG A 15 -16.31 -26.54 -36.79
C ARG A 15 -15.39 -26.25 -37.99
N GLY A 16 -14.52 -27.19 -38.36
CA GLY A 16 -13.57 -27.00 -39.46
C GLY A 16 -12.47 -25.97 -39.18
N GLU A 17 -12.29 -25.58 -37.91
CA GLU A 17 -11.16 -24.75 -37.51
C GLU A 17 -9.89 -25.61 -37.56
N ALA A 18 -9.00 -25.31 -38.51
CA ALA A 18 -7.72 -26.00 -38.64
C ALA A 18 -6.93 -25.88 -37.33
N GLU A 19 -6.41 -27.01 -36.82
CA GLU A 19 -5.55 -26.97 -35.64
C GLU A 19 -4.31 -26.13 -35.91
N PRO A 20 -3.90 -25.28 -34.96
CA PRO A 20 -2.70 -24.48 -35.11
C PRO A 20 -1.47 -25.37 -35.26
N THR A 21 -0.72 -25.11 -36.32
CA THR A 21 0.52 -25.81 -36.67
C THR A 21 1.55 -25.68 -35.54
N ALA A 22 2.52 -26.59 -35.50
CA ALA A 22 3.59 -26.53 -34.51
C ALA A 22 4.35 -25.19 -34.56
N THR A 23 4.52 -24.64 -35.76
CA THR A 23 5.14 -23.33 -36.00
C THR A 23 4.32 -22.18 -35.44
N GLU A 24 3.00 -22.19 -35.62
CA GLU A 24 2.10 -21.16 -35.05
C GLU A 24 2.10 -21.20 -33.51
N ARG A 25 2.11 -22.41 -32.93
CA ARG A 25 2.24 -22.58 -31.48
C ARG A 25 3.57 -22.07 -30.94
N ALA A 26 4.67 -22.37 -31.63
CA ALA A 26 6.01 -21.88 -31.27
C ALA A 26 6.10 -20.35 -31.36
N ASN A 27 5.56 -19.76 -32.43
CA ASN A 27 5.51 -18.31 -32.59
C ASN A 27 4.64 -17.62 -31.52
N ALA A 28 3.48 -18.19 -31.17
CA ALA A 28 2.62 -17.66 -30.11
C ALA A 28 3.27 -17.76 -28.71
N ALA A 29 4.07 -18.80 -28.46
CA ALA A 29 4.86 -18.93 -27.24
C ALA A 29 6.00 -17.90 -27.19
N ALA A 30 6.76 -17.73 -28.28
CA ALA A 30 7.82 -16.73 -28.38
C ALA A 30 7.29 -15.30 -28.23
N GLN A 31 6.17 -14.96 -28.88
CA GLN A 31 5.53 -13.65 -28.72
C GLN A 31 5.07 -13.39 -27.28
N ARG A 32 4.55 -14.41 -26.58
CA ARG A 32 4.21 -14.28 -25.16
C ARG A 32 5.44 -14.05 -24.28
N ALA A 33 6.53 -14.79 -24.53
CA ALA A 33 7.78 -14.62 -23.79
C ALA A 33 8.37 -13.21 -23.96
N LEU A 34 8.23 -12.62 -25.15
CA LEU A 34 8.69 -11.24 -25.42
C LEU A 34 7.81 -10.15 -24.78
N ARG A 35 6.50 -10.39 -24.64
CA ARG A 35 5.56 -9.42 -24.03
C ARG A 35 5.50 -9.50 -22.51
N ALA A 36 5.77 -10.66 -21.92
CA ALA A 36 5.66 -10.88 -20.48
C ALA A 36 6.43 -9.87 -19.61
N PRO A 37 7.67 -9.44 -19.94
CA PRO A 37 8.40 -8.45 -19.14
C PRO A 37 7.76 -7.06 -19.18
N ALA A 38 7.22 -6.66 -20.33
CA ALA A 38 6.52 -5.37 -20.49
C ALA A 38 5.20 -5.38 -19.73
N GLU A 39 4.42 -6.47 -19.83
CA GLU A 39 3.17 -6.64 -19.10
C GLU A 39 3.39 -6.69 -17.58
N ALA A 40 4.46 -7.36 -17.12
CA ALA A 40 4.84 -7.37 -15.71
C ALA A 40 5.22 -5.98 -15.20
N ARG A 41 5.99 -5.22 -15.98
CA ARG A 41 6.35 -3.83 -15.64
C ARG A 41 5.14 -2.90 -15.67
N ASP A 42 4.24 -3.04 -16.65
CA ASP A 42 3.00 -2.27 -16.71
C ASP A 42 2.11 -2.59 -15.52
N ALA A 43 2.02 -3.85 -15.09
CA ALA A 43 1.34 -4.25 -13.86
C ALA A 43 2.00 -3.62 -12.61
N GLU A 44 3.34 -3.66 -12.51
CA GLU A 44 4.09 -2.99 -11.43
C GLU A 44 3.84 -1.47 -11.39
N LEU A 45 3.70 -0.84 -12.56
CA LEU A 45 3.40 0.59 -12.71
C LEU A 45 1.90 0.91 -12.57
N GLY A 46 1.03 -0.09 -12.36
CA GLY A 46 -0.42 0.10 -12.30
C GLY A 46 -1.05 0.51 -13.63
N LEU A 47 -0.36 0.27 -14.75
CA LEU A 47 -0.81 0.47 -16.14
C LEU A 47 -1.45 -0.80 -16.75
N GLY A 48 -1.45 -1.91 -15.99
CA GLY A 48 -2.06 -3.18 -16.37
C GLY A 48 -3.61 -3.15 -16.42
N ALA A 49 -4.20 -4.30 -16.71
CA ALA A 49 -5.67 -4.50 -16.76
C ALA A 49 -6.38 -4.08 -15.46
N ASP A 50 -5.65 -4.12 -14.36
CA ASP A 50 -5.96 -3.84 -12.97
C ASP A 50 -5.83 -2.35 -12.60
N GLY A 51 -5.20 -1.53 -13.45
CA GLY A 51 -4.93 -0.11 -13.22
C GLY A 51 -6.17 0.71 -12.82
N PRO A 52 -7.31 0.60 -13.53
CA PRO A 52 -8.53 1.31 -13.15
C PRO A 52 -9.04 0.94 -11.76
N VAL A 53 -8.98 -0.35 -11.38
CA VAL A 53 -9.47 -0.85 -10.08
C VAL A 53 -8.56 -0.39 -8.96
N LEU A 54 -7.24 -0.53 -9.14
CA LEU A 54 -6.24 -0.08 -8.17
C LEU A 54 -6.34 1.42 -7.92
N ARG A 55 -6.50 2.22 -8.98
CA ARG A 55 -6.66 3.67 -8.87
C ARG A 55 -7.95 4.06 -8.16
N ALA A 56 -9.08 3.42 -8.50
CA ALA A 56 -10.35 3.69 -7.82
C ALA A 56 -10.27 3.34 -6.33
N LEU A 57 -9.63 2.23 -5.96
CA LEU A 57 -9.41 1.84 -4.57
C LEU A 57 -8.40 2.72 -3.83
N ALA A 58 -7.39 3.27 -4.52
CA ALA A 58 -6.43 4.20 -3.93
C ALA A 58 -7.04 5.59 -3.70
N ASP A 59 -7.87 6.06 -4.63
CA ASP A 59 -8.51 7.38 -4.57
C ASP A 59 -9.68 7.40 -3.57
N ALA A 60 -10.47 6.32 -3.46
CA ALA A 60 -11.68 6.30 -2.65
C ALA A 60 -11.47 6.63 -1.15
N PRO A 61 -10.44 6.11 -0.45
CA PRO A 61 -10.16 6.45 0.95
C PRO A 61 -9.70 7.89 1.18
N THR A 62 -9.20 8.57 0.13
CA THR A 62 -8.74 9.97 0.25
C THR A 62 -9.90 10.98 0.21
N ARG A 63 -11.05 10.57 -0.35
CA ARG A 63 -12.24 11.42 -0.51
C ARG A 63 -13.23 11.30 0.65
N GLU A 64 -13.02 10.35 1.55
CA GLU A 64 -13.95 10.11 2.65
C GLU A 64 -13.56 10.91 3.90
N ALA A 65 -14.55 11.58 4.51
CA ALA A 65 -14.35 12.30 5.77
C ALA A 65 -14.06 11.33 6.93
N THR A 66 -14.64 10.13 6.89
CA THR A 66 -14.31 9.01 7.78
C THR A 66 -13.03 8.35 7.30
N SER A 67 -11.92 8.90 7.77
CA SER A 67 -10.57 8.39 7.54
C SER A 67 -10.47 6.92 7.95
N VAL A 68 -10.24 6.03 6.99
CA VAL A 68 -9.92 4.62 7.27
C VAL A 68 -8.41 4.49 7.48
N ASP A 69 -7.99 4.10 8.68
CA ASP A 69 -6.61 3.72 8.99
C ASP A 69 -6.56 2.20 9.15
N GLY A 70 -5.62 1.55 8.48
CA GLY A 70 -5.49 0.09 8.48
C GLY A 70 -5.19 -0.50 7.11
N ALA A 71 -5.36 -1.82 7.01
CA ALA A 71 -5.17 -2.59 5.78
C ALA A 71 -6.41 -3.43 5.47
N ALA A 72 -6.74 -3.60 4.20
CA ALA A 72 -7.90 -4.34 3.75
C ALA A 72 -7.61 -5.12 2.47
N VAL A 73 -8.29 -6.25 2.31
CA VAL A 73 -8.29 -7.08 1.11
C VAL A 73 -9.67 -6.98 0.45
N PHE A 74 -9.68 -6.76 -0.85
CA PHE A 74 -10.86 -6.66 -1.68
C PHE A 74 -10.82 -7.72 -2.79
N ILE A 75 -12.00 -8.15 -3.23
CA ILE A 75 -12.15 -8.94 -4.45
C ILE A 75 -12.97 -8.14 -5.45
N ALA A 76 -12.42 -7.93 -6.64
CA ALA A 76 -13.12 -7.35 -7.77
C ALA A 76 -13.41 -8.44 -8.81
N ILE A 77 -14.63 -8.49 -9.33
CA ILE A 77 -15.01 -9.40 -10.42
C ILE A 77 -15.32 -8.56 -11.64
N ALA A 78 -14.72 -8.89 -12.78
CA ALA A 78 -15.05 -8.32 -14.07
C ALA A 78 -15.50 -9.39 -15.07
N GLY A 79 -16.49 -9.04 -15.90
CA GLY A 79 -17.02 -9.90 -16.94
C GLY A 79 -16.17 -9.92 -18.21
N ALA A 80 -16.59 -10.71 -19.20
CA ALA A 80 -15.91 -10.84 -20.50
C ALA A 80 -15.77 -9.51 -21.26
N ASP A 81 -16.67 -8.55 -21.00
CA ASP A 81 -16.64 -7.21 -21.60
C ASP A 81 -15.70 -6.23 -20.85
N GLY A 82 -14.99 -6.72 -19.84
CA GLY A 82 -14.09 -5.94 -18.99
C GLY A 82 -14.80 -5.05 -17.98
N LYS A 83 -16.13 -5.07 -17.87
CA LYS A 83 -16.81 -4.28 -16.84
C LYS A 83 -16.69 -4.95 -15.49
N VAL A 84 -16.30 -4.17 -14.48
CA VAL A 84 -16.30 -4.61 -13.08
C VAL A 84 -17.75 -4.68 -12.60
N THR A 85 -18.21 -5.88 -12.29
CA THR A 85 -19.60 -6.13 -11.84
C THR A 85 -19.71 -6.19 -10.32
N SER A 86 -18.62 -6.49 -9.62
CA SER A 86 -18.58 -6.47 -8.16
C SER A 86 -17.22 -6.04 -7.64
N LEU A 87 -17.24 -5.39 -6.47
CA LEU A 87 -16.06 -5.07 -5.67
C LEU A 87 -16.48 -5.20 -4.20
N SER A 88 -15.95 -6.20 -3.51
CA SER A 88 -16.32 -6.52 -2.14
C SER A 88 -15.11 -6.50 -1.19
N PHE A 89 -15.34 -6.00 0.02
CA PHE A 89 -14.40 -6.16 1.13
C PHE A 89 -14.44 -7.61 1.63
N VAL A 90 -13.25 -8.19 1.80
CA VAL A 90 -13.07 -9.58 2.27
C VAL A 90 -12.64 -9.62 3.73
N SER A 91 -11.55 -8.91 4.05
CA SER A 91 -10.96 -8.91 5.38
C SER A 91 -10.04 -7.71 5.56
N GLY A 92 -9.72 -7.33 6.79
CA GLY A 92 -8.85 -6.21 7.07
C GLY A 92 -8.78 -5.81 8.53
N THR A 93 -7.98 -4.80 8.82
CA THR A 93 -7.91 -4.09 10.09
C THR A 93 -8.54 -2.71 9.98
N GLY A 94 -8.93 -2.12 11.11
CA GLY A 94 -9.58 -0.82 11.16
C GLY A 94 -11.11 -0.90 11.07
N ASN A 95 -11.74 0.13 10.53
CA ASN A 95 -13.20 0.23 10.47
C ASN A 95 -13.76 -0.51 9.24
N GLU A 96 -14.33 -1.69 9.47
CA GLU A 96 -14.95 -2.52 8.43
C GLU A 96 -16.05 -1.79 7.66
N THR A 97 -16.93 -1.06 8.34
CA THR A 97 -18.03 -0.31 7.70
C THR A 97 -17.48 0.72 6.71
N ALA A 98 -16.38 1.39 7.07
CA ALA A 98 -15.73 2.35 6.21
C ALA A 98 -15.01 1.69 5.01
N TRP A 99 -14.42 0.50 5.20
CA TRP A 99 -13.88 -0.29 4.07
C TRP A 99 -14.96 -0.76 3.10
N ARG A 100 -16.12 -1.16 3.60
CA ARG A 100 -17.28 -1.52 2.76
C ARG A 100 -17.81 -0.30 1.99
N ALA A 101 -17.87 0.87 2.63
CA ALA A 101 -18.24 2.13 1.97
C ALA A 101 -17.23 2.51 0.88
N THR A 102 -15.93 2.34 1.16
CA THR A 102 -14.84 2.53 0.20
C THR A 102 -15.03 1.63 -1.03
N ALA A 103 -15.31 0.33 -0.85
CA ALA A 103 -15.57 -0.60 -1.96
C ALA A 103 -16.77 -0.15 -2.82
N LYS A 104 -17.86 0.27 -2.19
CA LYS A 104 -19.06 0.75 -2.91
C LYS A 104 -18.75 2.01 -3.73
N ARG A 105 -17.99 2.96 -3.18
CA ARG A 105 -17.59 4.17 -3.91
C ARG A 105 -16.66 3.85 -5.07
N ALA A 106 -15.62 3.04 -4.82
CA ALA A 106 -14.69 2.61 -5.84
C ALA A 106 -15.41 1.89 -6.99
N LEU A 107 -16.42 1.05 -6.68
CA LEU A 107 -17.26 0.42 -7.71
C LEU A 107 -18.03 1.45 -8.54
N GLY A 108 -18.63 2.46 -7.90
CA GLY A 108 -19.29 3.56 -8.61
C GLY A 108 -18.33 4.35 -9.52
N GLU A 109 -17.08 4.54 -9.10
CA GLU A 109 -16.05 5.20 -9.94
C GLU A 109 -15.56 4.33 -11.10
N LEU A 110 -15.85 3.03 -11.07
CA LEU A 110 -15.56 2.08 -12.13
C LEU A 110 -16.70 1.97 -13.15
N GLU A 111 -17.86 2.59 -12.89
CA GLU A 111 -18.94 2.67 -13.87
C GLU A 111 -18.45 3.33 -15.16
N GLY A 112 -18.68 2.66 -16.30
CA GLY A 112 -18.22 3.12 -17.61
C GLY A 112 -16.74 2.84 -17.92
N LYS A 113 -15.93 2.45 -16.93
CA LYS A 113 -14.54 2.01 -17.16
C LYS A 113 -14.51 0.52 -17.48
N ARG A 114 -13.62 0.12 -18.38
CA ARG A 114 -13.41 -1.29 -18.76
C ARG A 114 -11.98 -1.69 -18.47
N LEU A 115 -11.83 -2.87 -17.89
CA LEU A 115 -10.56 -3.55 -17.71
C LEU A 115 -10.14 -4.19 -19.03
N ARG A 116 -8.83 -4.28 -19.24
CA ARG A 116 -8.28 -5.02 -20.38
C ARG A 116 -8.37 -6.52 -20.09
N MET A 117 -9.23 -7.22 -20.81
CA MET A 117 -9.40 -8.65 -20.61
C MET A 117 -8.33 -9.47 -21.37
N PRO A 118 -7.79 -10.54 -20.77
CA PRO A 118 -7.01 -11.51 -21.52
C PRO A 118 -7.84 -12.11 -22.67
N VAL A 119 -7.18 -12.40 -23.79
CA VAL A 119 -7.87 -12.96 -24.97
C VAL A 119 -8.50 -14.30 -24.60
N GLY A 120 -9.81 -14.44 -24.83
CA GLY A 120 -10.57 -15.66 -24.55
C GLY A 120 -11.05 -15.81 -23.10
N ALA A 121 -10.72 -14.89 -22.19
CA ALA A 121 -11.23 -14.90 -20.82
C ALA A 121 -12.73 -14.60 -20.78
N ARG A 122 -13.50 -15.33 -19.96
CA ARG A 122 -14.93 -15.05 -19.73
C ARG A 122 -15.14 -14.08 -18.58
N GLY A 123 -14.13 -13.93 -17.74
CA GLY A 123 -14.07 -12.94 -16.67
C GLY A 123 -12.73 -12.98 -15.97
N VAL A 124 -12.57 -12.12 -15.00
CA VAL A 124 -11.39 -12.10 -14.12
C VAL A 124 -11.83 -11.76 -12.70
N SER A 125 -11.24 -12.46 -11.74
CA SER A 125 -11.30 -12.14 -10.32
C SER A 125 -9.94 -11.58 -9.89
N LEU A 126 -9.95 -10.39 -9.31
CA LEU A 126 -8.78 -9.68 -8.84
C LEU A 126 -8.84 -9.59 -7.32
N GLU A 127 -7.84 -10.13 -6.64
CA GLU A 127 -7.65 -9.94 -5.20
C GLU A 127 -6.68 -8.77 -5.00
N LEU A 128 -7.13 -7.73 -4.30
CA LEU A 128 -6.39 -6.48 -4.14
C LEU A 128 -6.16 -6.20 -2.65
N ALA A 129 -4.94 -5.82 -2.29
CA ALA A 129 -4.60 -5.37 -0.94
C ALA A 129 -4.44 -3.86 -0.94
N VAL A 130 -5.11 -3.20 -0.01
CA VAL A 130 -5.05 -1.75 0.20
C VAL A 130 -4.57 -1.49 1.63
N SER A 131 -3.67 -0.55 1.81
CA SER A 131 -3.27 -0.03 3.11
C SER A 131 -3.40 1.48 3.09
N SER A 132 -3.90 2.05 4.18
CA SER A 132 -4.10 3.49 4.34
C SER A 132 -3.59 3.87 5.72
N ALA A 133 -2.69 4.84 5.77
CA ALA A 133 -2.16 5.38 7.01
C ALA A 133 -1.92 6.88 6.86
N TRP A 134 -2.03 7.61 7.97
CA TRP A 134 -1.52 8.98 8.03
C TRP A 134 -0.01 8.95 8.17
N LYS A 135 0.70 9.77 7.39
CA LYS A 135 2.16 9.87 7.39
C LYS A 135 2.61 11.32 7.30
N LEU A 136 3.71 11.65 7.95
CA LEU A 136 4.43 12.91 7.76
C LEU A 136 5.20 12.88 6.42
N PRO A 137 5.68 14.03 5.90
CA PRO A 137 6.47 14.07 4.66
C PRO A 137 7.70 13.16 4.69
N SER A 138 8.33 12.97 5.85
CA SER A 138 9.43 12.01 6.05
C SER A 138 9.02 10.53 5.94
N GLY A 139 7.71 10.23 5.95
CA GLY A 139 7.17 8.88 6.06
C GLY A 139 7.01 8.37 7.49
N ASN A 140 7.27 9.21 8.50
CA ASN A 140 7.01 8.89 9.90
C ASN A 140 5.51 8.89 10.24
N ASP A 141 5.16 8.19 11.31
CA ASP A 141 3.79 8.22 11.84
C ASP A 141 3.53 9.61 12.46
N PRO A 142 2.32 10.16 12.31
CA PRO A 142 1.95 11.42 12.96
C PRO A 142 1.98 11.32 14.49
N GLY A 143 1.84 12.47 15.13
CA GLY A 143 1.92 12.61 16.59
C GLY A 143 3.35 12.72 17.09
N LEU A 144 3.50 13.37 18.25
CA LEU A 144 4.78 13.57 18.92
C LEU A 144 4.81 12.68 20.17
N ALA A 145 5.75 11.75 20.22
CA ALA A 145 6.08 11.07 21.45
C ALA A 145 6.96 12.00 22.29
N VAL A 146 6.55 12.26 23.52
CA VAL A 146 7.34 13.05 24.47
C VAL A 146 7.66 12.15 25.64
N ASP A 147 8.93 12.01 25.94
CA ASP A 147 9.41 11.33 27.13
C ASP A 147 10.22 12.29 28.00
N ALA A 148 10.23 12.03 29.30
CA ALA A 148 11.06 12.74 30.25
C ALA A 148 12.06 11.77 30.88
N PHE A 149 13.24 12.30 31.22
CA PHE A 149 14.30 11.58 31.94
C PHE A 149 14.73 10.26 31.27
N GLY A 150 14.82 10.25 29.94
CA GLY A 150 15.39 9.12 29.20
C GLY A 150 14.53 7.85 29.16
N GLY A 151 13.22 7.95 29.42
CA GLY A 151 12.36 6.77 29.32
C GLY A 151 10.96 6.84 29.91
N ILE A 152 10.56 7.94 30.55
CA ILE A 152 9.19 8.07 31.11
C ILE A 152 8.29 8.71 30.05
N PRO A 153 7.37 7.96 29.41
CA PRO A 153 6.51 8.52 28.36
C PRO A 153 5.50 9.50 28.97
N LEU A 154 5.69 10.80 28.72
CA LEU A 154 4.73 11.87 29.07
C LEU A 154 3.58 11.95 28.06
N LYS A 155 3.87 11.65 26.78
CA LYS A 155 2.88 11.60 25.71
C LYS A 155 3.25 10.48 24.74
N LYS A 156 2.29 9.59 24.45
CA LYS A 156 2.47 8.56 23.40
C LYS A 156 2.21 9.19 22.03
N GLY A 157 3.12 8.97 21.09
CA GLY A 157 2.90 9.25 19.67
C GLY A 157 1.81 8.35 19.10
N GLU A 158 1.27 8.70 17.92
CA GLU A 158 0.18 7.93 17.30
C GLU A 158 0.69 6.63 16.64
N GLY A 159 2.01 6.42 16.56
CA GLY A 159 2.61 5.20 16.02
C GLY A 159 4.00 4.87 16.56
N LYS A 160 4.53 3.72 16.14
CA LYS A 160 5.86 3.23 16.56
C LYS A 160 6.99 4.09 16.00
N LYS A 161 6.75 4.77 14.87
CA LYS A 161 7.71 5.66 14.19
C LYS A 161 7.44 7.15 14.44
N SER A 162 6.64 7.50 15.44
CA SER A 162 6.42 8.90 15.78
C SER A 162 7.73 9.55 16.27
N PRO A 163 8.03 10.80 15.88
CA PRO A 163 9.16 11.56 16.41
C PRO A 163 9.16 11.60 17.94
N ARG A 164 10.35 11.46 18.55
CA ARG A 164 10.53 11.51 20.00
C ARG A 164 11.22 12.79 20.42
N ILE A 165 10.70 13.39 21.49
CA ILE A 165 11.39 14.44 22.22
C ILE A 165 11.63 13.94 23.63
N SER A 166 12.90 13.80 23.98
CA SER A 166 13.34 13.51 25.34
C SER A 166 13.64 14.83 26.04
N LEU A 167 12.87 15.15 27.08
CA LEU A 167 13.14 16.27 27.98
C LEU A 167 14.01 15.79 29.14
N LEU A 168 15.09 16.53 29.39
CA LEU A 168 15.94 16.37 30.57
C LEU A 168 16.64 15.01 30.62
N ASP A 169 17.29 14.61 29.52
CA ASP A 169 18.08 13.38 29.50
C ASP A 169 19.44 13.62 30.21
N PRO A 170 19.68 13.01 31.38
CA PRO A 170 20.92 13.23 32.11
C PRO A 170 22.01 12.33 31.53
N LEU A 171 23.00 12.92 30.88
CA LEU A 171 24.22 12.19 30.49
C LEU A 171 25.24 12.31 31.64
N PRO A 172 25.53 11.22 32.38
CA PRO A 172 26.58 11.25 33.39
C PRO A 172 27.93 11.41 32.68
N ARG A 173 28.65 12.48 33.01
CA ARG A 173 30.03 12.70 32.56
C ARG A 173 30.94 12.81 33.77
N ILE A 174 32.06 12.12 33.73
CA ILE A 174 33.10 12.27 34.75
C ILE A 174 33.97 13.45 34.34
N VAL A 175 33.97 14.50 35.17
CA VAL A 175 34.84 15.67 34.98
C VAL A 175 35.91 15.62 36.06
N ASN A 176 37.17 15.67 35.64
CA ASN A 176 38.30 15.72 36.55
C ASN A 176 38.51 17.17 37.01
N VAL A 177 38.20 17.45 38.28
CA VAL A 177 38.32 18.80 38.86
C VAL A 177 39.63 18.88 39.66
N PRO A 178 40.52 19.85 39.38
CA PRO A 178 41.75 20.03 40.14
C PRO A 178 41.46 20.63 41.53
N LEU A 179 42.06 20.05 42.59
CA LEU A 179 41.89 20.53 43.99
C LEU A 179 43.03 21.41 44.48
N THR A 180 44.09 21.52 43.69
CA THR A 180 45.31 22.26 44.05
C THR A 180 45.54 23.30 42.97
N PRO A 181 45.96 24.53 43.31
CA PRO A 181 46.29 25.58 42.32
C PRO A 181 47.28 25.08 41.25
N ASP A 182 48.11 24.10 41.60
CA ASP A 182 49.15 23.47 40.80
C ASP A 182 48.61 22.45 39.77
N GLY A 183 47.32 22.12 39.82
CA GLY A 183 46.63 21.21 38.89
C GLY A 183 46.99 19.72 39.00
N LYS A 184 47.90 19.32 39.91
CA LYS A 184 48.45 17.96 39.99
C LYS A 184 47.52 16.92 40.62
N THR A 185 46.56 17.35 41.45
CA THR A 185 45.59 16.46 42.10
C THR A 185 44.21 16.72 41.51
N THR A 186 43.68 15.76 40.74
CA THR A 186 42.32 15.81 40.20
C THR A 186 41.43 14.76 40.86
N ILE A 187 40.23 15.14 41.30
CA ILE A 187 39.20 14.17 41.69
C ILE A 187 38.20 14.00 40.53
N PRO A 188 37.83 12.75 40.18
CA PRO A 188 36.74 12.49 39.26
C PRO A 188 35.42 12.85 39.93
N VAL A 189 34.80 13.95 39.50
CA VAL A 189 33.47 14.34 39.96
C VAL A 189 32.47 13.89 38.91
N PRO A 190 31.46 13.07 39.27
CA PRO A 190 30.35 12.79 38.38
C PRO A 190 29.51 14.06 38.24
N VAL A 191 29.52 14.64 37.04
CA VAL A 191 28.68 15.78 36.70
C VAL A 191 27.51 15.27 35.86
N LEU A 192 26.29 15.62 36.28
CA LEU A 192 25.07 15.31 35.54
C LEU A 192 24.82 16.44 34.54
N GLN A 193 25.07 16.19 33.25
CA GLN A 193 24.76 17.18 32.22
C GLN A 193 23.34 16.93 31.71
N LEU A 194 22.42 17.86 31.99
CA LEU A 194 21.05 17.81 31.50
C LEU A 194 21.00 18.30 30.05
N ARG A 195 20.64 17.43 29.11
CA ARG A 195 20.22 17.88 27.78
C ARG A 195 18.76 18.31 27.86
N VAL A 196 18.53 19.61 27.68
CA VAL A 196 17.18 20.20 27.80
C VAL A 196 16.29 19.78 26.63
N PHE A 197 16.87 19.53 25.45
CA PHE A 197 16.16 19.05 24.26
C PHE A 197 17.01 18.08 23.44
N GLU A 198 16.53 16.87 23.25
CA GLU A 198 16.99 15.95 22.20
C GLU A 198 15.77 15.55 21.36
N THR A 199 15.83 15.81 20.06
CA THR A 199 14.74 15.46 19.15
C THR A 199 15.28 14.54 18.07
N THR A 200 14.58 13.44 17.81
CA THR A 200 14.81 12.63 16.62
C THR A 200 13.93 13.11 15.46
N ALA A 201 13.38 14.33 15.56
CA ALA A 201 12.46 14.86 14.58
C ALA A 201 13.23 15.29 13.34
N ASP A 202 12.84 14.75 12.19
CA ASP A 202 13.33 15.24 10.90
C ASP A 202 12.89 16.71 10.77
N PRO A 203 13.79 17.66 10.44
CA PRO A 203 13.42 19.05 10.21
C PRO A 203 12.31 19.23 9.16
N THR A 204 12.14 18.29 8.22
CA THR A 204 11.02 18.35 7.25
C THR A 204 9.65 18.13 7.87
N ASP A 205 9.58 17.57 9.08
CA ASP A 205 8.34 17.27 9.78
C ASP A 205 7.86 18.41 10.67
N VAL A 206 8.71 19.40 10.97
CA VAL A 206 8.38 20.51 11.87
C VAL A 206 7.36 21.42 11.22
N GLY A 207 6.13 21.44 11.76
CA GLY A 207 5.01 22.22 11.23
C GLY A 207 4.33 21.60 10.00
N ALA A 208 4.78 20.43 9.55
CA ALA A 208 4.15 19.73 8.43
C ALA A 208 2.79 19.15 8.83
N LYS A 209 1.81 19.27 7.95
CA LYS A 209 0.52 18.58 8.12
C LYS A 209 0.65 17.12 7.68
N PRO A 210 0.22 16.14 8.50
CA PRO A 210 0.16 14.75 8.08
C PRO A 210 -0.63 14.61 6.78
N ARG A 211 -0.14 13.77 5.87
CA ARG A 211 -0.80 13.41 4.63
C ARG A 211 -1.24 11.97 4.68
N ARG A 212 -2.37 11.69 4.06
CA ARG A 212 -2.84 10.31 3.91
C ARG A 212 -2.06 9.65 2.80
N VAL A 213 -1.42 8.54 3.14
CA VAL A 213 -0.73 7.69 2.17
C VAL A 213 -1.55 6.42 2.03
N VAL A 214 -2.04 6.20 0.81
CA VAL A 214 -2.76 4.99 0.43
C VAL A 214 -1.89 4.20 -0.53
N HIS A 215 -1.72 2.92 -0.26
CA HIS A 215 -1.02 1.99 -1.13
C HIS A 215 -1.95 0.85 -1.49
N ALA A 216 -2.25 0.70 -2.77
CA ALA A 216 -3.05 -0.39 -3.32
C ALA A 216 -2.15 -1.25 -4.21
N ARG A 217 -2.26 -2.57 -4.09
CA ARG A 217 -1.54 -3.52 -4.94
C ARG A 217 -2.40 -4.72 -5.30
N LEU A 218 -2.16 -5.28 -6.47
CA LEU A 218 -2.74 -6.55 -6.87
C LEU A 218 -2.02 -7.69 -6.15
N VAL A 219 -2.77 -8.54 -5.45
CA VAL A 219 -2.23 -9.72 -4.75
C VAL A 219 -2.29 -10.93 -5.67
N ARG A 220 -3.43 -11.11 -6.35
CA ARG A 220 -3.67 -12.28 -7.19
C ARG A 220 -4.66 -11.95 -8.30
N THR A 221 -4.47 -12.60 -9.44
CA THR A 221 -5.40 -12.58 -10.57
C THR A 221 -5.83 -14.00 -10.90
N HIS A 222 -7.13 -14.21 -11.09
CA HIS A 222 -7.70 -15.48 -11.48
C HIS A 222 -8.63 -15.29 -12.68
N VAL A 223 -8.35 -15.98 -13.78
CA VAL A 223 -9.18 -15.93 -15.00
C VAL A 223 -10.35 -16.90 -14.82
N LEU A 224 -11.57 -16.42 -15.12
CA LEU A 224 -12.82 -17.16 -15.04
C LEU A 224 -13.25 -17.73 -16.40
#